data_AF-A0A917PBB5-F1
#
_entry.id   AF-A0A917PBB5-F1
#
_cell.length_a   1.000
_cell.length_b   1.000
_cell.length_c   1.000
_cell.angle_alpha   90.00
_cell.angle_beta   90.00
_cell.angle_gamma   90.00
#
_symmetry.space_group_name_H-M   'P 1'
#
loop_
_entity.id
_entity.type
_entity.pdbx_description
1 polymer ?
#
loop_
_entity_poly.entity_id
_entity_poly.type
_entity_poly.pdbx_seq_one_letter_code
_entity_poly.pdbx_strand_id
1 'polypeptide(L)'
;MAVHLRIVSLTVTTAEAEQTYRFDRPATVISGPIGTGKSSLLMLFKHALGGKAMLTPAVRDNVLCVQAEVVAGDERVVLRRTIEGGTADTVDLLDPHSLALERTLPLRATEEGGTTLSDYLLDALGFPREQVAAQREGAARPQNLTFNDLYAYIYLQAREIDRQVVGHLDSWFEPKRKELFRLMFALTDSALLELKRTANELTDRLKARTAEHDNVSQFLAASDPRSDDELRAELTQLRDTLERAQAALASLRRTRGTDRCRHRTSRRAADRHPGRPAGRGRSLSGR
;
A
#
# COMPACT_ATOMS: atom_id res chain seq x y z
N MET A 1 -25.05 3.26 11.24
CA MET A 1 -25.08 4.74 11.10
C MET A 1 -26.03 5.08 9.96
N ALA A 2 -26.98 5.99 10.19
CA ALA A 2 -27.79 6.53 9.10
C ALA A 2 -27.08 7.78 8.57
N VAL A 3 -26.57 7.71 7.35
CA VAL A 3 -25.95 8.85 6.67
C VAL A 3 -27.08 9.75 6.18
N HIS A 4 -27.18 10.97 6.72
CA HIS A 4 -28.23 11.91 6.35
C HIS A 4 -27.65 13.05 5.52
N LEU A 5 -27.90 13.04 4.22
CA LEU A 5 -27.60 14.15 3.33
C LEU A 5 -28.90 14.73 2.80
N ARG A 6 -29.08 16.04 2.96
CA ARG A 6 -30.25 16.76 2.45
C ARG A 6 -29.83 18.04 1.75
N ILE A 7 -30.40 18.25 0.59
CA ILE A 7 -30.29 19.50 -0.15
C ILE A 7 -31.45 20.41 0.25
N VAL A 8 -31.16 21.65 0.66
CA VAL A 8 -32.15 22.60 1.16
C VAL A 8 -32.49 23.64 0.08
N SER A 9 -31.48 24.23 -0.54
CA SER A 9 -31.68 25.26 -1.56
C SER A 9 -30.52 25.33 -2.55
N LEU A 10 -30.80 25.91 -3.72
CA LEU A 10 -29.82 26.28 -4.74
C LEU A 10 -30.05 27.71 -5.17
N THR A 11 -29.05 28.55 -5.01
CA THR A 11 -29.04 29.92 -5.51
C THR A 11 -28.12 29.99 -6.71
N VAL A 12 -28.64 30.57 -7.79
CA VAL A 12 -27.91 30.79 -9.04
C VAL A 12 -27.79 32.29 -9.25
N THR A 13 -26.55 32.78 -9.32
CA THR A 13 -26.26 34.22 -9.49
C THR A 13 -25.72 34.46 -10.90
N THR A 14 -26.37 35.37 -11.63
CA THR A 14 -25.93 35.89 -12.93
C THR A 14 -25.50 37.35 -12.78
N ALA A 15 -25.08 37.99 -13.86
CA ALA A 15 -24.75 39.41 -13.84
C ALA A 15 -25.97 40.31 -13.56
N GLU A 16 -27.18 39.85 -13.89
CA GLU A 16 -28.39 40.67 -13.84
C GLU A 16 -29.34 40.28 -12.70
N ALA A 17 -29.27 39.03 -12.23
CA ALA A 17 -30.24 38.51 -11.27
C ALA A 17 -29.66 37.39 -10.39
N GLU A 18 -30.32 37.19 -9.27
CA GLU A 18 -30.09 36.06 -8.38
C GLU A 18 -31.41 35.32 -8.18
N GLN A 19 -31.39 34.00 -8.41
CA GLN A 19 -32.59 33.17 -8.28
C GLN A 19 -32.33 32.00 -7.33
N THR A 20 -33.17 31.88 -6.30
CA THR A 20 -33.14 30.76 -5.34
C THR A 20 -34.23 29.74 -5.65
N TYR A 21 -33.85 28.46 -5.65
CA TYR A 21 -34.72 27.29 -5.77
C TYR A 21 -34.69 26.52 -4.45
N ARG A 22 -35.86 26.24 -3.85
CA ARG A 22 -35.97 25.56 -2.55
C ARG A 22 -36.39 24.10 -2.70
N PHE A 23 -35.79 23.25 -1.88
CA PHE A 23 -35.96 21.79 -1.81
C PHE A 23 -36.27 21.35 -0.37
N ASP A 24 -36.95 22.22 0.37
CA ASP A 24 -37.30 22.07 1.78
C ASP A 24 -38.50 21.13 2.02
N ARG A 25 -39.03 20.50 0.97
CA ARG A 25 -40.09 19.49 1.05
C ARG A 25 -39.57 18.06 0.84
N PRO A 26 -40.30 17.03 1.32
CA PRO A 26 -39.89 15.63 1.14
C PRO A 26 -39.76 15.20 -0.32
N ALA A 27 -40.52 15.84 -1.22
CA ALA A 27 -40.42 15.64 -2.65
C ALA A 27 -40.61 16.98 -3.38
N THR A 28 -39.71 17.27 -4.32
CA THR A 28 -39.77 18.44 -5.19
C THR A 28 -39.74 17.96 -6.64
N VAL A 29 -40.73 18.39 -7.42
CA VAL A 29 -40.83 18.07 -8.85
C VAL A 29 -40.49 19.31 -9.66
N ILE A 30 -39.49 19.21 -10.54
CA ILE A 30 -39.12 20.25 -11.50
C ILE A 30 -39.77 19.89 -12.84
N SER A 31 -40.82 20.60 -13.22
CA SER A 31 -41.55 20.39 -14.48
C SER A 31 -41.35 21.54 -15.46
N GLY A 32 -41.38 21.23 -16.75
CA GLY A 32 -41.34 22.24 -17.82
C GLY A 32 -41.00 21.63 -19.17
N PRO A 33 -41.16 22.38 -20.27
CA PRO A 33 -40.85 21.93 -21.63
C PRO A 33 -39.43 21.38 -21.79
N ILE A 34 -39.19 20.59 -22.84
CA ILE A 34 -37.84 20.13 -23.17
C ILE A 34 -36.95 21.35 -23.48
N GLY A 35 -35.69 21.32 -23.03
CA GLY A 35 -34.74 22.40 -23.29
C GLY A 35 -34.77 23.56 -22.30
N THR A 36 -35.67 23.59 -21.32
CA THR A 36 -35.76 24.70 -20.33
C THR A 36 -34.72 24.67 -19.22
N GLY A 37 -33.66 23.87 -19.35
CA GLY A 37 -32.56 23.86 -18.38
C GLY A 37 -32.78 23.03 -17.10
N LYS A 38 -33.82 22.18 -17.02
CA LYS A 38 -34.06 21.30 -15.85
C LYS A 38 -32.84 20.43 -15.49
N SER A 39 -32.28 19.76 -16.50
CA SER A 39 -31.08 18.95 -16.31
C SER A 39 -29.88 19.84 -15.94
N SER A 40 -29.76 21.03 -16.53
CA SER A 40 -28.72 21.99 -16.19
C SER A 40 -28.80 22.41 -14.72
N LEU A 41 -29.99 22.65 -14.17
CA LEU A 41 -30.19 22.96 -12.75
C LEU A 41 -29.65 21.85 -11.84
N LEU A 42 -29.94 20.58 -12.16
CA LEU A 42 -29.40 19.45 -11.40
C LEU A 42 -27.87 19.29 -11.55
N MET A 43 -27.32 19.68 -12.70
CA MET A 43 -25.88 19.70 -12.89
C MET A 43 -25.19 20.82 -12.11
N LEU A 44 -25.87 21.94 -11.86
CA LEU A 44 -25.36 23.02 -10.99
C LEU A 44 -25.23 22.54 -9.53
N PHE A 45 -26.15 21.71 -9.03
CA PHE A 45 -25.97 21.06 -7.73
C PHE A 45 -24.72 20.19 -7.67
N LYS A 46 -24.56 19.32 -8.67
CA LYS A 46 -23.37 18.48 -8.77
C LYS A 46 -22.09 19.32 -8.82
N HIS A 47 -22.13 20.47 -9.49
CA HIS A 47 -21.01 21.41 -9.53
C HIS A 47 -20.71 22.02 -8.17
N ALA A 48 -21.71 22.53 -7.45
CA ALA A 48 -21.56 23.14 -6.13
C ALA A 48 -20.98 22.16 -5.10
N LEU A 49 -21.32 20.87 -5.20
CA LEU A 49 -20.80 19.79 -4.35
C LEU A 49 -19.39 19.29 -4.74
N GLY A 50 -18.73 19.94 -5.70
CA GLY A 50 -17.38 19.57 -6.14
C GLY A 50 -17.32 18.39 -7.12
N GLY A 51 -18.45 17.98 -7.67
CA GLY A 51 -18.52 16.96 -8.70
C GLY A 51 -18.16 17.49 -10.09
N LYS A 52 -17.73 16.58 -10.96
CA LYS A 52 -17.55 16.88 -12.40
C LYS A 52 -18.93 17.03 -13.05
N ALA A 53 -19.32 18.27 -13.31
CA ALA A 53 -20.58 18.61 -13.97
C ALA A 53 -20.37 18.97 -15.46
N MET A 54 -21.23 18.45 -16.32
CA MET A 54 -21.34 18.90 -17.71
C MET A 54 -22.22 20.15 -17.75
N LEU A 55 -21.57 21.31 -17.66
CA LEU A 55 -22.24 22.60 -17.74
C LEU A 55 -22.45 23.00 -19.20
N THR A 56 -23.67 23.37 -19.55
CA THR A 56 -24.04 23.87 -20.89
C THR A 56 -23.42 25.24 -21.17
N PRO A 57 -23.20 25.64 -22.45
CA PRO A 57 -22.69 26.97 -22.79
C PRO A 57 -23.49 28.10 -22.13
N ALA A 58 -24.83 28.02 -22.19
CA ALA A 58 -25.70 29.00 -21.53
C ALA A 58 -25.43 29.18 -20.01
N VAL A 59 -24.97 28.13 -19.32
CA VAL A 59 -24.59 28.24 -17.90
C VAL A 59 -23.23 28.91 -17.78
N ARG A 60 -22.25 28.51 -18.58
CA ARG A 60 -20.90 29.06 -18.55
C ARG A 60 -20.87 30.55 -18.85
N ASP A 61 -21.66 30.95 -19.84
CA ASP A 61 -21.65 32.33 -20.35
C ASP A 61 -22.43 33.30 -19.46
N ASN A 62 -23.41 32.82 -18.68
CA ASN A 62 -24.36 33.69 -17.97
C ASN A 62 -24.36 33.52 -16.44
N VAL A 63 -23.91 32.37 -15.91
CA VAL A 63 -23.91 32.10 -14.47
C VAL A 63 -22.53 32.40 -13.91
N LEU A 64 -22.48 33.30 -12.93
CA LEU A 64 -21.24 33.71 -12.27
C LEU A 64 -20.85 32.69 -11.19
N CYS A 65 -21.80 32.40 -10.30
CA CYS A 65 -21.60 31.45 -9.22
C CYS A 65 -22.90 30.76 -8.80
N VAL A 66 -22.73 29.72 -8.01
CA VAL A 66 -23.82 28.89 -7.49
C VAL A 66 -23.59 28.70 -6.01
N GLN A 67 -24.67 28.78 -5.22
CA GLN A 67 -24.66 28.46 -3.80
C GLN A 67 -25.61 27.30 -3.54
N ALA A 68 -25.13 26.22 -2.95
CA ALA A 68 -25.95 25.11 -2.52
C ALA A 68 -25.97 25.05 -1.00
N GLU A 69 -27.15 25.14 -0.42
CA GLU A 69 -27.34 24.92 1.00
C GLU A 69 -27.64 23.45 1.25
N VAL A 70 -26.83 22.81 2.09
CA VAL A 70 -26.93 21.39 2.37
C VAL A 70 -26.86 21.11 3.87
N VAL A 71 -27.53 20.04 4.27
CA VAL A 71 -27.42 19.45 5.60
C VAL A 71 -26.74 18.09 5.43
N ALA A 72 -25.55 17.96 6.01
CA ALA A 72 -24.75 16.74 6.00
C ALA A 72 -24.54 16.28 7.45
N GLY A 73 -25.17 15.17 7.83
CA GLY A 73 -25.27 14.76 9.22
C GLY A 73 -26.02 15.82 10.04
N ASP A 74 -25.35 16.34 11.06
CA ASP A 74 -25.86 17.41 11.92
C ASP A 74 -25.38 18.82 11.47
N GLU A 75 -24.51 18.88 10.46
CA GLU A 75 -23.97 20.15 9.96
C GLU A 75 -24.86 20.72 8.85
N ARG A 76 -25.17 22.01 8.96
CA ARG A 76 -25.79 22.80 7.90
C ARG A 76 -24.75 23.76 7.37
N VAL A 77 -24.55 23.77 6.06
CA VAL A 77 -23.50 24.58 5.41
C VAL A 77 -23.99 25.11 4.07
N VAL A 78 -23.51 26.29 3.69
CA VAL A 78 -23.72 26.87 2.36
C VAL A 78 -22.43 26.77 1.56
N LEU A 79 -22.47 26.02 0.46
CA LEU A 79 -21.35 25.82 -0.44
C LEU A 79 -21.47 26.76 -1.62
N ARG A 80 -20.54 27.71 -1.77
CA ARG A 80 -20.48 28.63 -2.91
C ARG A 80 -19.33 28.26 -3.85
N ARG A 81 -19.63 28.14 -5.14
CA ARG A 81 -18.65 27.85 -6.18
C ARG A 81 -18.86 28.72 -7.42
N THR A 82 -17.79 29.27 -7.96
CA THR A 82 -17.79 29.99 -9.24
C THR A 82 -17.88 29.01 -10.42
N ILE A 83 -18.44 29.45 -11.54
CA ILE A 83 -18.55 28.60 -12.74
C ILE A 83 -17.23 28.56 -13.51
N GLU A 84 -16.59 29.71 -13.67
CA GLU A 84 -15.31 29.88 -14.37
C GLU A 84 -14.40 30.87 -13.61
N GLY A 85 -13.10 30.84 -13.93
CA GLY A 85 -12.07 31.69 -13.32
C GLY A 85 -11.10 30.95 -12.38
N GLY A 86 -10.13 31.69 -11.83
CA GLY A 86 -9.04 31.14 -11.01
C GLY A 86 -9.46 30.47 -9.69
N THR A 87 -10.72 30.66 -9.26
CA THR A 87 -11.30 30.06 -8.05
C THR A 87 -12.27 28.90 -8.36
N ALA A 88 -12.40 28.49 -9.62
CA ALA A 88 -13.34 27.43 -10.01
C ALA A 88 -12.98 26.05 -9.43
N ASP A 89 -11.72 25.86 -9.01
CA ASP A 89 -11.21 24.64 -8.37
C ASP A 89 -11.29 24.65 -6.83
N THR A 90 -11.94 25.67 -6.26
CA THR A 90 -12.20 25.80 -4.82
C THR A 90 -13.68 26.01 -4.55
N VAL A 91 -14.11 25.71 -3.33
CA VAL A 91 -15.47 25.94 -2.85
C VAL A 91 -15.41 26.69 -1.53
N ASP A 92 -16.15 27.79 -1.45
CA ASP A 92 -16.31 28.57 -0.24
C ASP A 92 -17.40 27.94 0.63
N LEU A 93 -17.08 27.72 1.90
CA LEU A 93 -18.01 27.35 2.94
C LEU A 93 -18.45 28.62 3.65
N LEU A 94 -19.75 28.88 3.63
CA LEU A 94 -20.36 30.05 4.24
C LEU A 94 -21.25 29.60 5.41
N ASP A 95 -21.29 30.41 6.46
CA ASP A 95 -22.23 30.23 7.56
C ASP A 95 -23.67 30.36 7.03
N PRO A 96 -24.59 29.42 7.32
CA PRO A 96 -25.95 29.44 6.77
C PRO A 96 -26.79 30.67 7.15
N HIS A 97 -26.45 31.36 8.24
CA HIS A 97 -27.27 32.46 8.77
C HIS A 97 -26.76 33.83 8.31
N SER A 98 -25.46 34.06 8.45
CA SER A 98 -24.79 35.33 8.13
C SER A 98 -24.24 35.38 6.71
N LEU A 99 -24.10 34.22 6.05
CA LEU A 99 -23.41 34.06 4.77
C LEU A 99 -21.95 34.56 4.79
N ALA A 100 -21.37 34.70 5.98
CA ALA A 100 -19.97 35.04 6.15
C ALA A 100 -19.10 33.87 5.67
N LEU A 101 -17.98 34.19 5.01
CA LEU A 101 -17.01 33.20 4.59
C LEU A 101 -16.34 32.59 5.82
N GLU A 102 -16.52 31.28 6.02
CA GLU A 102 -15.83 30.55 7.07
C GLU A 102 -14.49 30.02 6.56
N ARG A 103 -14.52 29.30 5.43
CA ARG A 103 -13.36 28.61 4.86
C ARG A 103 -13.48 28.50 3.35
N THR A 104 -12.35 28.38 2.67
CA THR A 104 -12.29 27.99 1.25
C THR A 104 -11.56 26.67 1.16
N LEU A 105 -12.21 25.66 0.57
CA LEU A 105 -11.67 24.30 0.45
C LEU A 105 -11.34 23.98 -1.01
N PRO A 106 -10.17 23.36 -1.30
CA PRO A 106 -9.86 22.90 -2.63
C PRO A 106 -10.66 21.64 -2.99
N LEU A 107 -10.91 21.43 -4.28
CA LEU A 107 -11.57 20.22 -4.79
C LEU A 107 -10.62 19.02 -4.92
N ARG A 108 -9.32 19.28 -5.00
CA ARG A 108 -8.26 18.27 -5.11
C ARG A 108 -7.23 18.53 -4.03
N ALA A 109 -6.66 17.45 -3.50
CA ALA A 109 -5.57 17.55 -2.54
C ALA A 109 -4.38 18.27 -3.20
N THR A 110 -3.85 19.28 -2.52
CA THR A 110 -2.62 19.97 -2.88
C THR A 110 -1.42 19.20 -2.33
N GLU A 111 -0.23 19.41 -2.92
CA GLU A 111 1.01 18.75 -2.46
C GLU A 111 1.37 19.09 -1.01
N GLU A 112 0.95 20.26 -0.53
CA GLU A 112 1.16 20.75 0.84
C GLU A 112 0.31 20.02 1.89
N GLY A 113 -0.65 19.19 1.46
CA GLY A 113 -1.60 18.52 2.35
C GLY A 113 -2.67 19.47 2.86
N GLY A 114 -3.93 19.08 2.73
CA GLY A 114 -5.06 19.91 3.14
C GLY A 114 -6.37 19.15 3.08
N THR A 115 -7.34 19.57 3.87
CA THR A 115 -8.70 19.01 3.83
C THR A 115 -9.38 19.49 2.55
N THR A 116 -9.79 18.56 1.69
CA THR A 116 -10.57 18.89 0.49
C THR A 116 -12.05 19.04 0.83
N LEU A 117 -12.85 19.62 -0.08
CA LEU A 117 -14.31 19.63 0.07
C LEU A 117 -14.88 18.22 0.27
N SER A 118 -14.34 17.25 -0.47
CA SER A 118 -14.75 15.85 -0.36
C SER A 118 -14.50 15.31 1.04
N ASP A 119 -13.34 15.62 1.61
CA ASP A 119 -12.96 15.17 2.96
C ASP A 119 -13.88 15.80 4.01
N TYR A 120 -14.16 17.10 3.87
CA TYR A 120 -15.10 17.82 4.75
C TYR A 120 -16.50 17.21 4.71
N LEU A 121 -17.06 16.97 3.51
CA LEU A 121 -18.41 16.40 3.38
C LEU A 121 -18.50 14.96 3.89
N LEU A 122 -17.45 14.15 3.72
CA LEU A 122 -17.42 12.80 4.29
C LEU A 122 -17.40 12.84 5.82
N ASP A 123 -16.62 13.76 6.42
CA ASP A 123 -16.57 13.94 7.88
C ASP A 123 -17.91 14.41 8.44
N ALA A 124 -18.54 15.41 7.83
CA ALA A 124 -19.85 15.90 8.23
C ALA A 124 -20.92 14.79 8.21
N LEU A 125 -20.79 13.85 7.26
CA LEU A 125 -21.65 12.67 7.16
C LEU A 125 -21.27 11.53 8.11
N GLY A 126 -20.15 11.64 8.84
CA GLY A 126 -19.56 10.57 9.63
C GLY A 126 -19.12 9.38 8.77
N PHE A 127 -18.91 9.56 7.48
CA PHE A 127 -18.54 8.47 6.58
C PHE A 127 -17.04 8.18 6.69
N PRO A 128 -16.63 6.91 6.90
CA PRO A 128 -15.24 6.60 7.17
C PRO A 128 -14.37 6.85 5.92
N ARG A 129 -13.23 7.52 6.11
CA ARG A 129 -12.28 7.93 5.05
C ARG A 129 -11.35 6.80 4.60
N GLU A 130 -11.93 5.64 4.35
CA GLU A 130 -11.16 4.42 4.11
C GLU A 130 -10.52 4.38 2.72
N GLN A 131 -9.37 3.71 2.66
CA GLN A 131 -8.72 3.38 1.40
C GLN A 131 -9.18 2.02 0.92
N VAL A 132 -9.69 1.98 -0.31
CA VAL A 132 -10.04 0.73 -0.96
C VAL A 132 -8.82 0.23 -1.73
N ALA A 133 -8.45 -1.03 -1.47
CA ALA A 133 -7.48 -1.72 -2.31
C ALA A 133 -8.06 -1.90 -3.71
N ALA A 134 -7.51 -1.20 -4.69
CA ALA A 134 -7.85 -1.40 -6.08
C ALA A 134 -6.68 -2.10 -6.77
N GLN A 135 -6.95 -3.19 -7.49
CA GLN A 135 -5.94 -3.79 -8.36
C GLN A 135 -5.88 -3.01 -9.67
N ARG A 136 -4.68 -2.54 -10.01
CA ARG A 136 -4.39 -1.90 -11.28
C ARG A 136 -3.16 -2.57 -11.88
N GLU A 137 -3.27 -3.06 -13.12
CA GLU A 137 -2.13 -3.60 -13.88
C GLU A 137 -1.32 -4.67 -13.09
N GLY A 138 -2.01 -5.49 -12.29
CA GLY A 138 -1.39 -6.55 -11.47
C GLY A 138 -0.80 -6.10 -10.13
N ALA A 139 -0.85 -4.81 -9.79
CA ALA A 139 -0.40 -4.26 -8.51
C ALA A 139 -1.57 -3.71 -7.68
N ALA A 140 -1.59 -3.99 -6.37
CA ALA A 140 -2.54 -3.36 -5.45
C ALA A 140 -2.12 -1.90 -5.20
N ARG A 141 -2.94 -0.94 -5.63
CA ARG A 141 -2.77 0.47 -5.27
C ARG A 141 -3.95 0.95 -4.43
N PRO A 142 -3.71 1.48 -3.22
CA PRO A 142 -4.78 2.03 -2.41
C PRO A 142 -5.40 3.25 -3.11
N GLN A 143 -6.73 3.31 -3.15
CA GLN A 143 -7.49 4.45 -3.63
C GLN A 143 -8.36 5.01 -2.52
N ASN A 144 -8.31 6.32 -2.31
CA ASN A 144 -9.18 6.99 -1.35
C ASN A 144 -10.62 6.99 -1.86
N LEU A 145 -11.57 6.74 -0.95
CA LEU A 145 -12.98 7.04 -1.17
C LEU A 145 -13.20 8.54 -1.09
N THR A 146 -13.98 9.08 -2.01
CA THR A 146 -14.34 10.50 -2.07
C THR A 146 -15.84 10.68 -1.93
N PHE A 147 -16.29 11.88 -1.53
CA PHE A 147 -17.70 12.24 -1.52
C PHE A 147 -18.34 12.06 -2.90
N ASN A 148 -17.60 12.30 -3.99
CA ASN A 148 -18.08 12.07 -5.34
C ASN A 148 -18.39 10.59 -5.63
N ASP A 149 -17.65 9.65 -5.02
CA ASP A 149 -17.94 8.22 -5.10
C ASP A 149 -19.27 7.88 -4.39
N LEU A 150 -19.54 8.52 -3.25
CA LEU A 150 -20.82 8.41 -2.52
C LEU A 150 -21.97 9.07 -3.29
N TYR A 151 -21.73 10.24 -3.89
CA TYR A 151 -22.72 11.00 -4.64
C TYR A 151 -23.27 10.23 -5.84
N ALA A 152 -22.51 9.28 -6.40
CA ALA A 152 -22.98 8.38 -7.45
C ALA A 152 -24.19 7.51 -7.03
N TYR A 153 -24.38 7.27 -5.72
CA TYR A 153 -25.56 6.59 -5.17
C TYR A 153 -26.74 7.53 -4.89
N ILE A 154 -26.47 8.84 -4.79
CA ILE A 154 -27.48 9.86 -4.47
C ILE A 154 -28.08 10.45 -5.75
N TYR A 155 -27.29 10.59 -6.80
CA TYR A 155 -27.68 11.24 -8.05
C TYR A 155 -27.70 10.26 -9.22
N LEU A 156 -28.89 9.97 -9.73
CA LEU A 156 -29.11 9.11 -10.90
C LEU A 156 -29.54 9.95 -12.11
N GLN A 157 -28.77 9.89 -13.20
CA GLN A 157 -29.10 10.62 -14.41
C GLN A 157 -30.12 9.87 -15.25
N ALA A 158 -31.02 10.60 -15.93
CA ALA A 158 -32.06 10.00 -16.79
C ALA A 158 -31.51 8.99 -17.81
N ARG A 159 -30.34 9.26 -18.41
CA ARG A 159 -29.71 8.35 -19.39
C ARG A 159 -29.15 7.05 -18.77
N GLU A 160 -28.95 7.05 -17.46
CA GLU A 160 -28.32 5.96 -16.72
C GLU A 160 -29.36 5.03 -16.12
N ILE A 161 -30.59 5.50 -15.87
CA ILE A 161 -31.68 4.72 -15.23
C ILE A 161 -31.88 3.36 -15.91
N ASP A 162 -32.01 3.34 -17.23
CA ASP A 162 -32.29 2.11 -17.99
C ASP A 162 -31.03 1.32 -18.36
N ARG A 163 -29.85 1.94 -18.24
CA ARG A 163 -28.59 1.40 -18.75
C ARG A 163 -27.70 0.83 -17.66
N GLN A 164 -27.62 1.50 -16.51
CA GLN A 164 -26.71 1.12 -15.44
C GLN A 164 -27.20 1.49 -14.05
N VAL A 165 -27.14 0.52 -13.14
CA VAL A 165 -27.22 0.76 -11.69
C VAL A 165 -25.87 1.24 -11.18
N VAL A 166 -25.78 2.51 -10.78
CA VAL A 166 -24.63 3.14 -10.09
C VAL A 166 -23.29 2.81 -10.76
N GLY A 167 -23.17 3.10 -12.06
CA GLY A 167 -21.90 2.95 -12.78
C GLY A 167 -21.33 1.53 -12.82
N HIS A 168 -22.14 0.46 -12.67
CA HIS A 168 -21.62 -0.91 -12.65
C HIS A 168 -20.92 -1.36 -13.94
N LEU A 169 -21.13 -0.65 -15.05
CA LEU A 169 -20.43 -0.88 -16.31
C LEU A 169 -19.03 -0.23 -16.32
N ASP A 170 -18.72 0.64 -15.36
CA ASP A 170 -17.41 1.26 -15.21
C ASP A 170 -16.49 0.37 -14.38
N SER A 171 -15.59 -0.34 -15.08
CA SER A 171 -14.59 -1.21 -14.47
C SER A 171 -13.65 -0.45 -13.52
N TRP A 172 -13.42 0.85 -13.73
CA TRP A 172 -12.58 1.66 -12.85
C TRP A 172 -13.27 1.99 -11.52
N PHE A 173 -14.58 2.23 -11.57
CA PHE A 173 -15.39 2.51 -10.38
C PHE A 173 -15.85 1.25 -9.65
N GLU A 174 -15.89 0.09 -10.32
CA GLU A 174 -16.43 -1.15 -9.77
C GLU A 174 -15.85 -1.57 -8.40
N PRO A 175 -14.52 -1.51 -8.15
CA PRO A 175 -13.96 -1.88 -6.84
C PRO A 175 -14.41 -0.93 -5.72
N LYS A 176 -14.37 0.39 -5.99
CA LYS A 176 -14.84 1.41 -5.05
C LYS A 176 -16.33 1.27 -4.78
N ARG A 177 -17.11 1.02 -5.83
CA ARG A 177 -18.56 0.83 -5.77
C ARG A 177 -18.91 -0.30 -4.81
N LYS A 178 -18.29 -1.47 -4.93
CA LYS A 178 -18.56 -2.65 -4.08
C LYS A 178 -18.21 -2.39 -2.62
N GLU A 179 -17.05 -1.80 -2.34
CA GLU A 179 -16.67 -1.53 -0.95
C GLU A 179 -17.49 -0.39 -0.34
N LEU A 180 -17.80 0.67 -1.11
CA LEU A 180 -18.69 1.74 -0.65
C LEU A 180 -20.10 1.21 -0.35
N PHE A 181 -20.63 0.32 -1.18
CA PHE A 181 -21.89 -0.37 -0.89
C PHE A 181 -21.82 -1.13 0.45
N ARG A 182 -20.75 -1.91 0.67
CA ARG A 182 -20.60 -2.63 1.95
C ARG A 182 -20.50 -1.69 3.14
N LEU A 183 -19.79 -0.56 3.02
CA LEU A 183 -19.69 0.45 4.06
C LEU A 183 -21.06 1.10 4.35
N MET A 184 -21.80 1.50 3.31
CA MET A 184 -23.13 2.10 3.45
C MET A 184 -24.13 1.19 4.18
N PHE A 185 -24.04 -0.12 3.94
CA PHE A 185 -24.90 -1.13 4.57
C PHE A 185 -24.28 -1.76 5.83
N ALA A 186 -23.18 -1.20 6.35
CA ALA A 186 -22.45 -1.72 7.52
C ALA A 186 -22.09 -3.22 7.43
N LEU A 187 -21.85 -3.72 6.21
CA LEU A 187 -21.40 -5.09 5.93
C LEU A 187 -19.88 -5.24 6.03
N THR A 188 -19.17 -4.13 6.16
CA THR A 188 -17.72 -4.01 6.30
C THR A 188 -17.44 -2.90 7.31
N ASP A 189 -16.39 -3.05 8.11
CA ASP A 189 -15.84 -2.01 8.97
C ASP A 189 -14.40 -1.65 8.57
N SER A 190 -13.87 -0.60 9.19
CA SER A 190 -12.50 -0.11 8.96
C SER A 190 -11.45 -1.18 9.26
N ALA A 191 -11.64 -1.97 10.32
CA ALA A 191 -10.74 -3.05 10.71
C ALA A 191 -10.64 -4.13 9.62
N LEU A 192 -11.76 -4.52 9.01
CA LEU A 192 -11.81 -5.50 7.93
C LEU A 192 -11.17 -4.96 6.65
N LEU A 193 -11.32 -3.65 6.36
CA LEU A 193 -10.66 -3.02 5.22
C LEU A 193 -9.14 -2.96 5.39
N GLU A 194 -8.67 -2.59 6.58
CA GLU A 194 -7.25 -2.62 6.91
C GLU A 194 -6.68 -4.02 6.81
N LEU A 195 -7.37 -5.02 7.36
CA LEU A 195 -6.94 -6.42 7.28
C LEU A 195 -6.84 -6.91 5.83
N LYS A 196 -7.82 -6.56 4.98
CA LYS A 196 -7.78 -6.85 3.54
C LYS A 196 -6.58 -6.17 2.85
N ARG A 197 -6.29 -4.92 3.22
CA ARG A 197 -5.13 -4.18 2.68
C ARG A 197 -3.83 -4.89 3.06
N THR A 198 -3.64 -5.20 4.34
CA THR A 198 -2.46 -5.92 4.81
C THR A 198 -2.32 -7.30 4.14
N ALA A 199 -3.43 -8.04 3.97
CA ALA A 199 -3.40 -9.33 3.29
C ALA A 199 -2.95 -9.22 1.83
N ASN A 200 -3.41 -8.20 1.10
CA ASN A 200 -2.98 -7.94 -0.27
C ASN A 200 -1.49 -7.57 -0.35
N GLU A 201 -1.02 -6.69 0.54
CA GLU A 201 0.40 -6.31 0.61
C GLU A 201 1.31 -7.51 0.91
N LEU A 202 0.91 -8.38 1.84
CA LEU A 202 1.64 -9.60 2.16
C LEU A 202 1.66 -10.58 0.99
N THR A 203 0.54 -10.69 0.26
CA THR A 203 0.45 -11.54 -0.94
C THR A 203 1.39 -11.05 -2.05
N ASP A 204 1.43 -9.73 -2.28
CA ASP A 204 2.32 -9.15 -3.28
C ASP A 204 3.79 -9.30 -2.89
N ARG A 205 4.13 -9.14 -1.60
CA ARG A 205 5.48 -9.43 -1.08
C ARG A 205 5.86 -10.89 -1.23
N LEU A 206 4.93 -11.81 -0.97
CA LEU A 206 5.16 -13.24 -1.14
C LEU A 206 5.47 -13.56 -2.60
N LYS A 207 4.65 -13.06 -3.54
CA LYS A 207 4.91 -13.24 -4.98
C LYS A 207 6.28 -12.71 -5.41
N ALA A 208 6.65 -11.52 -4.94
CA ALA A 208 7.96 -10.93 -5.24
C ALA A 208 9.12 -11.78 -4.71
N ARG A 209 9.02 -12.28 -3.47
CA ARG A 209 10.03 -13.15 -2.86
C ARG A 209 10.11 -14.52 -3.53
N THR A 210 8.98 -15.09 -3.93
CA THR A 210 8.95 -16.33 -4.71
C THR A 210 9.63 -16.14 -6.06
N ALA A 211 9.33 -15.06 -6.78
CA ALA A 211 10.00 -14.77 -8.06
C ALA A 211 11.52 -14.56 -7.90
N GLU A 212 11.96 -13.88 -6.82
CA GLU A 212 13.38 -13.73 -6.48
C GLU A 212 14.05 -15.09 -6.19
N HIS A 213 13.41 -15.92 -5.38
CA HIS A 213 13.88 -17.28 -5.08
C HIS A 213 14.00 -18.13 -6.35
N ASP A 214 13.00 -18.07 -7.22
CA ASP A 214 12.99 -18.84 -8.47
C ASP A 214 14.09 -18.37 -9.42
N ASN A 215 14.33 -17.05 -9.52
CA ASN A 215 15.43 -16.49 -10.30
C ASN A 215 16.80 -16.91 -9.76
N VAL A 216 17.01 -16.89 -8.43
CA VAL A 216 18.26 -17.36 -7.81
C VAL A 216 18.44 -18.86 -8.03
N SER A 217 17.38 -19.64 -7.86
CA SER A 217 17.39 -21.10 -8.08
C SER A 217 17.74 -21.42 -9.53
N GLN A 218 17.16 -20.70 -10.49
CA GLN A 218 17.44 -20.87 -11.92
C GLN A 218 18.88 -20.45 -12.26
N PHE A 219 19.39 -19.35 -11.67
CA PHE A 219 20.77 -18.92 -11.86
C PHE A 219 21.77 -19.94 -11.31
N LEU A 220 21.52 -20.50 -10.11
CA LEU A 220 22.36 -21.54 -9.53
C LEU A 220 22.36 -22.80 -10.38
N ALA A 221 21.18 -23.26 -10.83
CA ALA A 221 21.05 -24.41 -11.73
C ALA A 221 21.75 -24.20 -13.09
N ALA A 222 21.83 -22.95 -13.57
CA ALA A 222 22.54 -22.61 -14.81
C ALA A 222 24.06 -22.44 -14.60
N SER A 223 24.51 -22.07 -13.40
CA SER A 223 25.92 -21.77 -13.10
C SER A 223 26.71 -22.98 -12.60
N ASP A 224 26.04 -23.94 -11.96
CA ASP A 224 26.63 -25.23 -11.60
C ASP A 224 25.68 -26.34 -12.11
N PRO A 225 26.09 -27.16 -13.11
CA PRO A 225 25.25 -28.23 -13.64
C PRO A 225 25.05 -29.39 -12.63
N ARG A 226 25.71 -29.33 -11.48
CA ARG A 226 25.61 -30.33 -10.41
C ARG A 226 24.40 -30.04 -9.53
N SER A 227 23.66 -31.08 -9.18
CA SER A 227 22.53 -30.95 -8.25
C SER A 227 22.98 -30.62 -6.82
N ASP A 228 22.10 -30.03 -6.00
CA ASP A 228 22.41 -29.73 -4.58
C ASP A 228 22.84 -31.00 -3.81
N ASP A 229 22.31 -32.16 -4.19
CA ASP A 229 22.69 -33.45 -3.61
C ASP A 229 24.10 -33.91 -4.03
N GLU A 230 24.51 -33.64 -5.27
CA GLU A 230 25.87 -33.93 -5.75
C GLU A 230 26.92 -33.04 -5.04
N LEU A 231 26.61 -31.77 -4.83
CA LEU A 231 27.47 -30.85 -4.08
C LEU A 231 27.62 -31.29 -2.62
N ARG A 232 26.54 -31.76 -1.98
CA ARG A 232 26.59 -32.31 -0.62
C ARG A 232 27.40 -33.61 -0.54
N ALA A 233 27.26 -34.49 -1.54
CA ALA A 233 28.04 -35.72 -1.62
C ALA A 233 29.54 -35.42 -1.78
N GLU A 234 29.90 -34.48 -2.65
CA GLU A 234 31.29 -34.06 -2.87
C GLU A 234 31.89 -33.39 -1.62
N LEU A 235 31.11 -32.55 -0.93
CA LEU A 235 31.54 -31.91 0.32
C LEU A 235 31.83 -32.96 1.41
N THR A 236 31.03 -34.03 1.45
CA THR A 236 31.25 -35.17 2.36
C THR A 236 32.53 -35.92 1.99
N GLN A 237 32.75 -36.20 0.70
CA GLN A 237 33.98 -36.84 0.23
C GLN A 237 35.24 -36.01 0.51
N LEU A 238 35.16 -34.69 0.34
CA LEU A 238 36.26 -33.77 0.64
C LEU A 238 36.58 -33.74 2.14
N ARG A 239 35.57 -33.79 3.01
CA ARG A 239 35.76 -33.92 4.47
C ARG A 239 36.45 -35.23 4.84
N ASP A 240 35.99 -36.35 4.29
CA ASP A 240 36.62 -37.66 4.53
C ASP A 240 38.07 -37.71 4.02
N THR A 241 38.36 -37.01 2.93
CA THR A 241 39.70 -36.91 2.37
C THR A 241 40.60 -36.05 3.26
N LEU A 242 40.07 -34.96 3.80
CA LEU A 242 40.76 -34.07 4.73
C LEU A 242 41.08 -34.80 6.04
N GLU A 243 40.13 -35.55 6.60
CA GLU A 243 40.36 -36.37 7.81
C GLU A 243 41.44 -37.43 7.57
N ARG A 244 41.40 -38.13 6.43
CA ARG A 244 42.44 -39.10 6.05
C ARG A 244 43.82 -38.45 5.91
N ALA A 245 43.89 -37.29 5.28
CA ALA A 245 45.13 -36.53 5.14
C ALA A 245 45.68 -36.07 6.51
N GLN A 246 44.82 -35.62 7.41
CA GLN A 246 45.20 -35.24 8.78
C GLN A 246 45.69 -36.44 9.59
N ALA A 247 45.03 -37.59 9.49
CA ALA A 247 45.46 -38.83 10.14
C ALA A 247 46.82 -39.32 9.62
N ALA A 248 47.06 -39.24 8.30
CA ALA A 248 48.34 -39.55 7.69
C ALA A 248 49.45 -38.57 8.13
N LEU A 249 49.12 -37.28 8.24
CA LEU A 249 50.07 -36.27 8.73
C LEU A 249 50.41 -36.49 10.21
N ALA A 250 49.43 -36.89 11.03
CA ALA A 250 49.64 -37.23 12.43
C ALA A 250 50.49 -38.50 12.59
N SER A 251 50.30 -39.53 11.77
CA SER A 251 51.13 -40.74 11.82
C SER A 251 52.58 -40.44 11.41
N LEU A 252 52.80 -39.69 10.33
CA LEU A 252 54.14 -39.25 9.91
C LEU A 252 54.84 -38.40 10.97
N ARG A 253 54.11 -37.53 11.68
CA ARG A 253 54.65 -36.75 12.82
C ARG A 253 55.08 -37.66 13.99
N ARG A 254 54.30 -38.70 14.31
CA ARG A 254 54.67 -39.69 15.34
C ARG A 254 55.94 -40.46 14.94
N THR A 255 56.03 -40.93 13.69
CA THR A 255 57.19 -41.66 13.18
C THR A 255 58.47 -40.82 13.18
N ARG A 256 58.38 -39.54 12.80
CA ARG A 256 59.51 -38.59 12.92
C ARG A 256 59.90 -38.27 14.37
N GLY A 257 58.95 -38.30 15.29
CA GLY A 257 59.20 -38.16 16.74
C GLY A 257 59.96 -39.34 17.33
N THR A 258 59.66 -40.56 16.89
CA THR A 258 60.36 -41.78 17.32
C THR A 258 61.79 -41.88 16.81
N ASP A 259 62.07 -41.41 15.58
CA ASP A 259 63.45 -41.36 15.05
C ASP A 259 64.35 -40.35 15.78
N ARG A 260 63.79 -39.20 16.19
CA ARG A 260 64.52 -38.24 17.05
C ARG A 260 64.84 -38.81 18.44
N CYS A 261 63.99 -39.71 18.97
CA CYS A 261 64.21 -40.35 20.27
C CYS A 261 65.32 -41.44 20.20
N ARG A 262 65.43 -42.15 19.06
CA ARG A 262 66.54 -43.09 18.79
C ARG A 262 67.89 -42.38 18.63
N HIS A 263 67.93 -41.19 18.02
CA HIS A 263 69.18 -40.42 17.92
C HIS A 263 69.66 -39.77 19.23
N ARG A 264 68.76 -39.53 20.20
CA ARG A 264 69.14 -38.96 21.51
C ARG A 264 69.68 -40.02 22.47
N THR A 265 69.24 -41.27 22.34
CA THR A 265 69.71 -42.40 23.16
C THR A 265 71.09 -42.90 22.74
N SER A 266 71.46 -42.81 21.45
CA SER A 266 72.81 -43.16 20.99
C SER A 266 73.90 -42.16 21.39
N ARG A 267 73.58 -40.87 21.56
CA ARG A 267 74.54 -39.88 22.09
C ARG A 267 74.80 -39.97 23.60
N ARG A 268 73.85 -40.51 24.39
CA ARG A 268 74.00 -40.64 25.85
C ARG A 268 74.77 -41.89 26.28
N ALA A 269 74.99 -42.85 25.38
CA ALA A 269 75.71 -44.09 25.64
C ALA A 269 77.24 -43.99 25.42
N ALA A 270 77.73 -42.91 24.81
CA ALA A 270 79.16 -42.71 24.54
C ALA A 270 79.95 -42.02 25.68
N ASP A 271 79.28 -41.51 26.71
CA ASP A 271 79.89 -40.69 27.79
C ASP A 271 80.12 -41.44 29.13
N ARG A 272 80.16 -42.78 29.15
CA ARG A 272 80.47 -43.54 30.38
C ARG A 272 81.66 -44.47 30.19
N HIS A 273 82.84 -43.96 30.52
CA HIS A 273 84.08 -44.72 30.70
C HIS A 273 84.40 -44.85 32.20
N PRO A 274 84.69 -46.05 32.71
CA PRO A 274 85.63 -46.24 33.81
C PRO A 274 86.71 -47.25 33.36
N GLY A 275 87.99 -47.13 33.68
CA GLY A 275 88.56 -46.87 35.01
C GLY A 275 89.31 -48.13 35.44
N ARG A 276 90.64 -48.13 35.27
CA ARG A 276 91.64 -49.12 35.73
C ARG A 276 91.38 -49.62 37.18
N PRO A 277 91.84 -50.84 37.53
CA PRO A 277 93.05 -50.91 38.38
C PRO A 277 93.99 -52.09 38.08
N ALA A 278 95.14 -52.02 38.76
CA ALA A 278 96.31 -52.88 38.67
C ALA A 278 96.32 -54.00 39.74
N GLY A 279 97.22 -54.99 39.60
CA GLY A 279 97.80 -55.69 40.77
C GLY A 279 97.88 -57.22 40.77
N ARG A 280 99.04 -57.73 40.33
CA ARG A 280 99.80 -58.96 40.69
C ARG A 280 99.22 -60.03 41.65
N GLY A 281 99.45 -61.31 41.29
CA GLY A 281 99.56 -62.44 42.23
C GLY A 281 99.86 -63.81 41.56
N ARG A 282 101.07 -64.34 41.77
CA ARG A 282 101.57 -65.72 41.53
C ARG A 282 100.72 -66.78 42.30
N SER A 283 100.68 -68.11 42.13
CA SER A 283 101.52 -69.16 41.48
C SER A 283 100.88 -70.56 41.68
N LEU A 284 101.21 -71.51 40.78
CA LEU A 284 101.60 -72.93 40.98
C LEU A 284 100.61 -74.07 41.38
N SER A 285 100.80 -75.18 40.64
CA SER A 285 100.50 -76.61 40.86
C SER A 285 99.03 -77.06 40.75
N GLY A 286 98.67 -78.21 40.16
CA GLY A 286 99.42 -79.31 39.58
C GLY A 286 98.56 -80.59 39.67
N ARG A 287 98.25 -81.21 38.52
CA ARG A 287 98.13 -82.66 38.25
C ARG A 287 97.69 -82.86 36.80
#